data_AF-A0A939U489-F1
#
_entry.id   AF-A0A939U489-F1
#
_cell.length_a   1.000
_cell.length_b   1.000
_cell.length_c   1.000
_cell.angle_alpha   90.00
_cell.angle_beta   90.00
_cell.angle_gamma   90.00
#
_symmetry.space_group_name_H-M   'P 1'
#
loop_
_entity.id
_entity.type
_entity.pdbx_description
1 polymer ?
#
loop_
_entity_poly.entity_id
_entity_poly.type
_entity_poly.pdbx_seq_one_letter_code
_entity_poly.pdbx_strand_id
1 'polypeptide(L)'
;MNGKIKFLIFSVSVFLSLLNAAESNAYTLRTGAIVDWANLPPPKNKGNGAAAEKWCAEVGKRLPTLEELREMYKHRDEIGGFTDGFDPGGWPYWSQRVTHKPDGQDFGYRIIFGNGSKKHIEVEPDKFVKKFGEQGEEQYRPFWIKSGFGAYIRCVYESD
;
A
#
# COMPACT_ATOMS: atom_id res chain seq x y z
N MET A 1 14.90 69.72 -36.12
CA MET A 1 14.08 69.59 -34.91
C MET A 1 12.92 68.64 -35.20
N ASN A 2 12.68 67.68 -34.31
CA ASN A 2 11.54 66.73 -34.26
C ASN A 2 11.50 65.71 -35.42
N GLY A 3 11.59 64.39 -35.25
CA GLY A 3 11.35 63.54 -34.08
C GLY A 3 10.38 62.42 -34.50
N LYS A 4 10.78 61.16 -34.31
CA LYS A 4 9.94 59.97 -34.00
C LYS A 4 10.73 58.68 -34.26
N ILE A 5 11.35 58.16 -33.20
CA ILE A 5 11.90 56.79 -33.15
C ILE A 5 10.70 55.87 -32.92
N LYS A 6 10.43 54.97 -33.89
CA LYS A 6 9.45 53.89 -33.73
C LYS A 6 10.08 52.80 -32.86
N PHE A 7 9.59 52.64 -31.63
CA PHE A 7 9.85 51.46 -30.82
C PHE A 7 9.06 50.28 -31.40
N LEU A 8 9.77 49.31 -31.98
CA LEU A 8 9.21 47.98 -32.23
C LEU A 8 9.16 47.24 -30.89
N ILE A 9 7.96 46.98 -30.39
CA ILE A 9 7.74 46.08 -29.26
C ILE A 9 7.78 44.66 -29.81
N PHE A 10 8.85 43.92 -29.54
CA PHE A 10 8.87 42.47 -29.71
C PHE A 10 8.03 41.86 -28.60
N SER A 11 6.84 41.37 -28.95
CA SER A 11 6.02 40.53 -28.07
C SER A 11 6.69 39.16 -27.96
N VAL A 12 7.59 38.99 -26.99
CA VAL A 12 8.06 37.66 -26.58
C VAL A 12 6.97 37.06 -25.72
N SER A 13 6.04 36.35 -26.36
CA SER A 13 5.09 35.47 -25.66
C SER A 13 5.89 34.31 -25.05
N VAL A 14 6.35 34.49 -23.82
CA VAL A 14 6.84 33.39 -22.99
C VAL A 14 5.62 32.53 -22.64
N PHE A 15 5.40 31.47 -23.42
CA PHE A 15 4.54 30.37 -23.00
C PHE A 15 5.24 29.69 -21.84
N LEU A 16 4.94 30.17 -20.63
CA LEU A 16 5.23 29.47 -19.40
C LEU A 16 4.24 28.30 -19.34
N SER A 17 4.60 27.19 -19.97
CA SER A 17 3.90 25.93 -19.79
C SER A 17 4.00 25.56 -18.32
N LEU A 18 2.89 25.79 -17.58
CA LEU A 18 2.65 25.22 -16.27
C LEU A 18 2.74 23.69 -16.42
N LEU A 19 3.93 23.12 -16.21
CA LEU A 19 4.02 21.74 -15.75
C LEU A 19 3.37 21.72 -14.38
N ASN A 20 2.09 21.33 -14.34
CA ASN A 20 1.57 20.67 -13.16
C ASN A 20 2.39 19.39 -13.00
N ALA A 21 3.51 19.47 -12.30
CA ALA A 21 4.03 18.32 -11.61
C ALA A 21 2.93 17.94 -10.61
N ALA A 22 2.04 17.02 -11.02
CA ALA A 22 1.26 16.29 -10.05
C ALA A 22 2.31 15.69 -9.12
N GLU A 23 2.41 16.20 -7.89
CA GLU A 23 3.27 15.63 -6.86
C GLU A 23 3.01 14.13 -6.87
N SER A 24 3.98 13.36 -7.36
CA SER A 24 3.83 11.92 -7.40
C SER A 24 3.82 11.49 -5.95
N ASN A 25 2.63 11.24 -5.43
CA ASN A 25 2.38 10.74 -4.08
C ASN A 25 2.91 9.29 -3.99
N ALA A 26 4.22 9.14 -4.04
CA ALA A 26 4.94 7.90 -4.16
C ALA A 26 6.15 7.92 -3.22
N TYR A 27 6.40 6.80 -2.56
CA TYR A 27 7.52 6.62 -1.64
C TYR A 27 8.48 5.58 -2.21
N THR A 28 9.76 5.93 -2.31
CA THR A 28 10.81 5.00 -2.75
C THR A 28 11.38 4.28 -1.53
N LEU A 29 11.20 2.97 -1.50
CA LEU A 29 11.78 2.09 -0.50
C LEU A 29 13.29 1.95 -0.70
N ARG A 30 14.01 1.51 0.33
CA ARG A 30 15.46 1.27 0.27
C ARG A 30 15.86 0.27 -0.83
N THR A 31 14.96 -0.64 -1.19
CA THR A 31 15.17 -1.61 -2.29
C THR A 31 15.13 -0.97 -3.68
N GLY A 32 14.71 0.28 -3.81
CA GLY A 32 14.43 0.95 -5.09
C GLY A 32 12.98 0.82 -5.55
N ALA A 33 12.19 -0.03 -4.88
CA ALA A 33 10.79 -0.23 -5.18
C ALA A 33 9.95 1.00 -4.77
N ILE A 34 8.97 1.35 -5.60
CA ILE A 34 8.09 2.50 -5.40
C ILE A 34 6.73 2.03 -4.89
N VAL A 35 6.27 2.69 -3.82
CA VAL A 35 4.95 2.52 -3.22
C VAL A 35 4.11 3.74 -3.54
N ASP A 36 3.04 3.58 -4.31
CA ASP A 36 2.06 4.67 -4.48
C ASP A 36 1.22 4.84 -3.21
N TRP A 37 0.75 6.07 -2.94
CA TRP A 37 -0.11 6.41 -1.79
C TRP A 37 -1.50 5.73 -1.81
N ALA A 38 -1.98 5.32 -2.99
CA ALA A 38 -3.32 4.82 -3.17
C ALA A 38 -3.45 3.38 -2.66
N ASN A 39 -4.27 3.19 -1.62
CA ASN A 39 -4.69 1.86 -1.22
C ASN A 39 -5.61 1.28 -2.29
N LEU A 40 -5.26 0.09 -2.78
CA LEU A 40 -6.15 -0.61 -3.69
C LEU A 40 -7.22 -1.32 -2.85
N PRO A 41 -8.52 -1.11 -3.14
CA PRO A 41 -9.56 -1.79 -2.40
C PRO A 41 -9.39 -3.30 -2.60
N PRO A 42 -9.58 -4.13 -1.54
CA PRO A 42 -9.53 -5.56 -1.71
C PRO A 42 -10.52 -6.01 -2.79
N PRO A 43 -10.14 -6.93 -3.69
CA PRO A 43 -11.10 -7.54 -4.58
C PRO A 43 -12.23 -8.14 -3.74
N LYS A 44 -13.48 -7.82 -4.11
CA LYS A 44 -14.69 -8.24 -3.39
C LYS A 44 -14.58 -9.73 -3.03
N ASN A 45 -14.57 -10.04 -1.73
CA ASN A 45 -14.56 -11.38 -1.13
C ASN A 45 -13.25 -12.19 -1.16
N LYS A 46 -12.07 -11.58 -1.39
CA LYS A 46 -10.80 -12.34 -1.43
C LYS A 46 -9.67 -11.70 -0.61
N GLY A 47 -9.87 -11.51 0.70
CA GLY A 47 -8.84 -11.00 1.61
C GLY A 47 -7.68 -11.97 1.92
N ASN A 48 -7.17 -12.70 0.93
CA ASN A 48 -6.04 -13.63 1.07
C ASN A 48 -4.88 -13.21 0.16
N GLY A 49 -3.69 -13.76 0.43
CA GLY A 49 -2.47 -13.40 -0.30
C GLY A 49 -2.57 -13.70 -1.80
N ALA A 50 -3.20 -14.81 -2.18
CA ALA A 50 -3.31 -15.21 -3.59
C ALA A 50 -4.10 -14.19 -4.43
N ALA A 51 -5.18 -13.64 -3.86
CA ALA A 51 -5.93 -12.60 -4.55
C ALA A 51 -5.24 -11.24 -4.50
N ALA A 52 -4.51 -10.95 -3.42
CA ALA A 52 -3.67 -9.75 -3.36
C ALA A 52 -2.58 -9.76 -4.43
N GLU A 53 -1.92 -10.90 -4.63
CA GLU A 53 -0.91 -11.11 -5.67
C GLU A 53 -1.51 -10.95 -7.06
N LYS A 54 -2.63 -11.63 -7.34
CA LYS A 54 -3.33 -11.50 -8.63
C LYS A 54 -3.70 -10.05 -8.93
N TRP A 55 -4.21 -9.34 -7.93
CA TRP A 55 -4.61 -7.95 -8.10
C TRP A 55 -3.42 -7.03 -8.41
N CYS A 56 -2.29 -7.19 -7.71
CA CYS A 56 -1.08 -6.43 -8.04
C CYS A 56 -0.62 -6.72 -9.48
N ALA A 57 -0.64 -7.98 -9.90
CA ALA A 57 -0.25 -8.35 -11.26
C ALA A 57 -1.18 -7.73 -12.33
N GLU A 58 -2.50 -7.67 -12.07
CA GLU A 58 -3.49 -7.05 -12.98
C GLU A 58 -3.23 -5.56 -13.22
N VAL A 59 -2.62 -4.86 -12.25
CA VAL A 59 -2.24 -3.44 -12.37
C VAL A 59 -0.77 -3.24 -12.75
N GLY A 60 -0.08 -4.29 -13.22
CA GLY A 60 1.31 -4.24 -13.67
C GLY A 60 2.33 -4.08 -12.53
N LYS A 61 1.96 -4.49 -11.31
CA LYS A 61 2.77 -4.36 -10.10
C LYS A 61 2.97 -5.72 -9.43
N ARG A 62 3.74 -5.74 -8.34
CA ARG A 62 3.91 -6.94 -7.49
C ARG A 62 3.50 -6.64 -6.05
N LEU A 63 3.27 -7.68 -5.27
CA LEU A 63 3.28 -7.53 -3.82
C LEU A 63 4.70 -7.12 -3.36
N PRO A 64 4.82 -6.41 -2.22
CA PRO A 64 6.11 -6.12 -1.62
C PRO A 64 6.74 -7.40 -1.08
N THR A 65 8.07 -7.47 -1.05
CA THR A 65 8.79 -8.46 -0.25
C THR A 65 8.48 -8.27 1.24
N LEU A 66 8.87 -9.22 2.09
CA LEU A 66 8.74 -9.02 3.54
C LEU A 66 9.58 -7.82 4.03
N GLU A 67 10.75 -7.61 3.46
CA GLU A 67 11.62 -6.49 3.83
C GLU A 67 10.97 -5.14 3.50
N GLU A 68 10.47 -5.03 2.27
CA GLU A 68 9.72 -3.85 1.80
C GLU A 68 8.49 -3.61 2.67
N LEU A 69 7.74 -4.66 3.01
CA LEU A 69 6.57 -4.57 3.86
C LEU A 69 6.93 -4.08 5.28
N ARG A 70 8.06 -4.50 5.84
CA ARG A 70 8.56 -4.01 7.14
C ARG A 70 8.98 -2.55 7.07
N GLU A 71 9.61 -2.14 5.98
CA GLU A 71 9.97 -0.74 5.75
C GLU A 71 8.72 0.14 5.64
N MET A 72 7.76 -0.28 4.83
CA MET A 72 6.47 0.40 4.69
C MET A 72 5.76 0.55 6.05
N TYR A 73 5.84 -0.43 6.94
CA TYR A 73 5.26 -0.32 8.27
C TYR A 73 5.94 0.75 9.13
N LYS A 74 7.27 0.86 9.04
CA LYS A 74 8.05 1.88 9.76
C LYS A 74 7.72 3.29 9.27
N HIS A 75 7.56 3.44 7.95
CA HIS A 75 7.27 4.72 7.28
C HIS A 75 5.79 4.92 6.98
N ARG A 76 4.89 4.17 7.62
CA ARG A 76 3.47 4.15 7.26
C ARG A 76 2.80 5.54 7.37
N ASP A 77 3.24 6.34 8.32
CA ASP A 77 2.71 7.69 8.57
C ASP A 77 3.19 8.68 7.49
N GLU A 78 4.39 8.45 6.92
CA GLU A 78 4.96 9.24 5.82
C GLU A 78 4.36 8.84 4.46
N ILE A 79 4.23 7.53 4.22
CA ILE A 79 3.65 6.96 3.00
C ILE A 79 2.15 7.26 2.91
N GLY A 80 1.44 7.21 4.04
CA GLY A 80 0.02 7.53 4.14
C GLY A 80 -0.91 6.60 3.35
N GLY A 81 -2.21 6.89 3.45
CA GLY A 81 -3.26 6.17 2.71
C GLY A 81 -3.46 4.71 3.13
N PHE A 82 -2.93 4.30 4.29
CA PHE A 82 -3.25 3.01 4.91
C PHE A 82 -4.55 3.08 5.69
N THR A 83 -5.24 1.94 5.81
CA THR A 83 -6.53 1.86 6.52
C THR A 83 -6.35 1.89 8.04
N ASP A 84 -6.94 2.90 8.69
CA ASP A 84 -6.78 3.19 10.12
C ASP A 84 -7.59 2.31 11.10
N GLY A 85 -8.45 1.42 10.61
CA GLY A 85 -9.16 0.45 11.45
C GLY A 85 -10.67 0.39 11.20
N PHE A 86 -11.16 -0.81 10.96
CA PHE A 86 -12.60 -1.09 10.82
C PHE A 86 -12.97 -2.52 11.33
N ASP A 87 -11.98 -3.31 11.76
CA ASP A 87 -12.13 -4.65 12.35
C ASP A 87 -11.38 -4.68 13.71
N PRO A 88 -11.78 -5.51 14.71
CA PRO A 88 -11.12 -5.55 16.01
C PRO A 88 -9.67 -6.08 15.97
N GLY A 89 -9.26 -6.62 14.82
CA GLY A 89 -7.97 -7.30 14.63
C GLY A 89 -6.87 -6.48 13.96
N GLY A 90 -7.17 -5.25 13.53
CA GLY A 90 -6.30 -4.49 12.64
C GLY A 90 -6.30 -5.05 11.21
N TRP A 91 -5.70 -4.31 10.28
CA TRP A 91 -5.71 -4.65 8.85
C TRP A 91 -4.33 -5.15 8.41
N PRO A 92 -4.19 -6.44 8.03
CA PRO A 92 -2.94 -6.96 7.50
C PRO A 92 -2.72 -6.58 6.04
N TYR A 93 -1.45 -6.36 5.70
CA TYR A 93 -0.95 -6.19 4.34
C TYR A 93 -0.05 -7.38 4.00
N TRP A 94 -0.19 -7.96 2.81
CA TRP A 94 0.52 -9.18 2.40
C TRP A 94 1.88 -8.88 1.76
N SER A 95 2.85 -9.74 2.04
CA SER A 95 4.09 -9.84 1.28
C SER A 95 3.93 -10.77 0.07
N GLN A 96 4.93 -10.78 -0.80
CA GLN A 96 5.14 -11.83 -1.79
C GLN A 96 5.18 -13.20 -1.13
N ARG A 97 4.87 -14.20 -1.95
CA ARG A 97 4.95 -15.61 -1.64
C ARG A 97 6.41 -16.01 -1.37
N VAL A 98 6.66 -16.77 -0.30
CA VAL A 98 8.02 -17.11 0.15
C VAL A 98 8.35 -18.60 0.10
N THR A 99 7.38 -19.49 -0.12
CA THR A 99 7.63 -20.93 -0.19
C THR A 99 6.49 -21.64 -0.93
N HIS A 100 6.85 -22.55 -1.83
CA HIS A 100 6.01 -23.65 -2.29
C HIS A 100 6.47 -24.89 -1.53
N LYS A 101 5.70 -25.35 -0.54
CA LYS A 101 6.06 -26.57 0.19
C LYS A 101 5.88 -27.80 -0.73
N PRO A 102 6.51 -28.95 -0.43
CA PRO A 102 6.35 -30.18 -1.22
C PRO A 102 4.89 -30.67 -1.33
N ASP A 103 4.03 -30.24 -0.41
CA ASP A 103 2.59 -30.50 -0.41
C ASP A 103 1.78 -29.54 -1.30
N GLY A 104 2.45 -28.67 -2.06
CA GLY A 104 1.84 -27.68 -2.95
C GLY A 104 1.23 -26.47 -2.23
N GLN A 105 1.44 -26.34 -0.91
CA GLN A 105 0.91 -25.21 -0.17
C GLN A 105 1.83 -24.02 -0.26
N ASP A 106 1.22 -22.89 -0.64
CA ASP A 106 1.92 -21.63 -0.71
C ASP A 106 1.75 -20.80 0.57
N PHE A 107 2.83 -20.12 0.95
CA PHE A 107 2.87 -19.27 2.14
C PHE A 107 3.36 -17.86 1.82
N GLY A 108 2.97 -16.92 2.69
CA GLY A 108 3.44 -15.55 2.68
C GLY A 108 3.43 -14.98 4.09
N TYR A 109 4.00 -13.79 4.23
CA TYR A 109 3.90 -13.02 5.45
C TYR A 109 2.82 -11.95 5.30
N ARG A 110 2.30 -11.50 6.43
CA ARG A 110 1.49 -10.29 6.50
C ARG A 110 1.80 -9.52 7.77
N ILE A 111 1.72 -8.19 7.70
CA ILE A 111 1.96 -7.29 8.84
C ILE A 111 0.71 -6.45 9.08
N ILE A 112 0.29 -6.33 10.35
CA ILE A 112 -0.86 -5.52 10.76
C ILE A 112 -0.44 -4.04 10.84
N PHE A 113 -0.89 -3.19 9.92
CA PHE A 113 -0.49 -1.76 9.91
C PHE A 113 -1.41 -0.89 10.77
N GLY A 114 -2.71 -1.17 10.73
CA GLY A 114 -3.72 -0.38 11.45
C GLY A 114 -3.93 -0.89 12.87
N ASN A 115 -4.34 0.02 13.77
CA ASN A 115 -4.88 -0.39 15.05
C ASN A 115 -6.20 -1.14 14.83
N GLY A 116 -6.39 -2.26 15.53
CA GLY A 116 -7.75 -2.79 15.69
C GLY A 116 -8.66 -1.72 16.27
N SER A 117 -9.97 -1.85 16.06
CA SER A 117 -10.90 -0.91 16.70
C SER A 117 -10.63 -0.88 18.21
N LYS A 118 -10.28 0.30 18.76
CA LYS A 118 -10.10 0.53 20.21
C LYS A 118 -11.39 0.32 21.01
N LYS A 119 -12.48 -0.13 20.39
CA LYS A 119 -13.61 -0.64 21.16
C LYS A 119 -13.07 -1.82 21.94
N HIS A 120 -12.87 -1.62 23.24
CA HIS A 120 -12.82 -2.68 24.22
C HIS A 120 -13.82 -3.74 23.77
N ILE A 121 -13.33 -4.84 23.21
CA ILE A 121 -14.13 -6.05 23.17
C ILE A 121 -14.16 -6.44 24.63
N GLU A 122 -15.25 -6.12 25.33
CA GLU A 122 -15.56 -6.81 26.58
C GLU A 122 -15.55 -8.29 26.24
N VAL A 123 -14.55 -8.97 26.78
CA VAL A 123 -14.33 -10.38 26.54
C VAL A 123 -15.41 -11.10 27.32
N GLU A 124 -16.47 -11.53 26.65
CA GLU A 124 -17.33 -12.58 27.21
C GLU A 124 -16.47 -13.86 27.30
N PRO A 125 -16.25 -14.41 28.51
CA PRO A 125 -15.25 -15.45 28.78
C PRO A 125 -15.48 -16.77 28.03
N ASP A 126 -16.64 -16.93 27.39
CA ASP A 126 -17.13 -18.10 26.68
C ASP A 126 -17.21 -17.91 25.15
N LYS A 127 -16.91 -16.72 24.63
CA LYS A 127 -16.89 -16.45 23.18
C LYS A 127 -15.47 -16.36 22.65
N PHE A 128 -15.15 -17.25 21.72
CA PHE A 128 -13.85 -17.35 21.06
C PHE A 128 -13.51 -16.06 20.29
N VAL A 129 -12.88 -15.09 20.95
CA VAL A 129 -12.34 -13.91 20.26
C VAL A 129 -11.09 -14.34 19.51
N LYS A 130 -11.20 -14.50 18.20
CA LYS A 130 -10.08 -14.82 17.31
C LYS A 130 -9.17 -13.58 17.24
N LYS A 131 -8.23 -13.44 18.17
CA LYS A 131 -7.24 -12.34 18.18
C LYS A 131 -6.49 -12.37 16.83
N PHE A 132 -6.72 -11.36 16.01
CA PHE A 132 -6.21 -11.31 14.63
C PHE A 132 -4.74 -10.90 14.57
N GLY A 133 -4.27 -10.24 15.63
CA GLY A 133 -2.89 -9.84 15.88
C GLY A 133 -2.82 -8.46 16.55
N GLU A 134 -1.63 -8.00 16.87
CA GLU A 134 -1.37 -6.62 17.31
C GLU A 134 -0.77 -5.77 16.18
N GLN A 135 -0.86 -4.44 16.29
CA GLN A 135 -0.23 -3.53 15.34
C GLN A 135 1.28 -3.82 15.26
N GLY A 136 1.80 -4.00 14.06
CA GLY A 136 3.19 -4.38 13.79
C GLY A 136 3.48 -5.87 13.89
N GLU A 137 2.51 -6.71 14.28
CA GLU A 137 2.70 -8.16 14.31
C GLU A 137 2.89 -8.71 12.90
N GLU A 138 4.01 -9.40 12.72
CA GLU A 138 4.32 -10.18 11.53
C GLU A 138 3.76 -11.59 11.67
N GLN A 139 3.02 -12.05 10.67
CA GLN A 139 2.35 -13.33 10.69
C GLN A 139 2.71 -14.16 9.46
N TYR A 140 3.30 -15.34 9.69
CA TYR A 140 3.51 -16.34 8.64
C TYR A 140 2.24 -17.18 8.45
N ARG A 141 1.66 -17.13 7.24
CA ARG A 141 0.33 -17.69 6.98
C ARG A 141 0.23 -18.36 5.61
N PRO A 142 -0.63 -19.40 5.48
CA PRO A 142 -0.96 -19.93 4.16
C PRO A 142 -1.59 -18.83 3.29
N PHE A 143 -1.18 -18.75 2.03
CA PHE A 143 -1.57 -17.66 1.12
C PHE A 143 -3.06 -17.68 0.75
N TRP A 144 -3.73 -18.81 0.97
CA TRP A 144 -5.18 -18.98 0.79
C TRP A 144 -6.01 -18.53 2.00
N ILE A 145 -5.40 -18.30 3.18
CA ILE A 145 -6.14 -17.95 4.40
C ILE A 145 -6.78 -16.57 4.28
N LYS A 146 -8.06 -16.46 4.68
CA LYS A 146 -8.75 -15.17 4.75
C LYS A 146 -8.20 -14.34 5.89
N SER A 147 -8.02 -13.04 5.65
CA SER A 147 -7.52 -12.07 6.62
C SER A 147 -8.63 -11.24 7.27
N GLY A 148 -9.77 -11.86 7.58
CA GLY A 148 -10.92 -11.21 8.22
C GLY A 148 -11.91 -10.72 7.16
N PHE A 149 -12.55 -9.58 7.40
CA PHE A 149 -13.43 -8.94 6.41
C PHE A 149 -12.68 -8.47 5.14
N GLY A 150 -11.35 -8.45 5.15
CA GLY A 150 -10.50 -8.14 4.00
C GLY A 150 -9.02 -8.04 4.37
N ALA A 151 -8.10 -8.27 3.42
CA ALA A 151 -6.72 -7.80 3.54
C ALA A 151 -6.58 -6.60 2.63
N TYR A 152 -5.92 -5.51 3.07
CA TYR A 152 -5.62 -4.42 2.15
C TYR A 152 -4.41 -4.77 1.32
N ILE A 153 -4.41 -4.26 0.09
CA ILE A 153 -3.38 -4.56 -0.88
C ILE A 153 -2.59 -3.29 -1.10
N ARG A 154 -1.29 -3.38 -0.84
CA ARG A 154 -0.34 -2.38 -1.27
C ARG A 154 0.62 -3.06 -2.21
N CYS A 155 0.70 -2.56 -3.43
CA CYS A 155 1.56 -3.09 -4.48
C CYS A 155 2.75 -2.15 -4.67
N VAL A 156 3.85 -2.71 -5.14
CA VAL A 156 5.06 -1.96 -5.49
C VAL A 156 5.46 -2.23 -6.93
N TYR A 157 6.22 -1.32 -7.50
CA TYR A 157 6.85 -1.44 -8.82
C TYR A 157 8.29 -0.96 -8.76
N GLU A 158 9.13 -1.38 -9.69
CA GLU A 158 10.50 -0.87 -9.79
C GLU A 158 10.51 0.50 -10.47
N SER A 159 11.46 1.37 -10.12
CA SER A 159 11.77 2.52 -10.97
C SER A 159 12.50 2.02 -12.21
N ASP A 160 11.98 2.35 -13.39
CA ASP A 160 12.68 2.17 -14.66
C ASP A 160 13.96 3.01 -14.73
#